data_AF-M2SLB2-F1
#
_entry.id   AF-M2SLB2-F1
#
_cell.length_a   1.000
_cell.length_b   1.000
_cell.length_c   1.000
_cell.angle_alpha   90.00
_cell.angle_beta   90.00
_cell.angle_gamma   90.00
#
_symmetry.space_group_name_H-M   'P 1'
#
loop_
_entity.id
_entity.type
_entity.pdbx_description
1 polymer ?
#
loop_
_entity_poly.entity_id
_entity_poly.type
_entity_poly.pdbx_seq_one_letter_code
_entity_poly.pdbx_strand_id
1 'polypeptide(L)'
;MAAAKYSRRPSYLEGPLSPSIIPDLAILPQPLPANTVSCGQLVSKTSKHTPKTLEDRDYDDVGTRWYKDVIFFNSENGHFVESFGGTHLVQKPLDKGTEAGTIEAEEQSVRMLKDAEAALKKVWQDEEARKWIKEQDEAGFVVAHRQVANASYRRARLVDVGNNNWEVVREVGGEDASGKRRDSGLPIDTNSKWDVVGVVVRKIVVDGDHVKLGEEMGAQYCS
;
A
#
# COMPACT_ATOMS: atom_id res chain seq x y z
N MET A 1 -26.17 -43.19 -5.66
CA MET A 1 -25.37 -42.13 -6.30
C MET A 1 -25.16 -41.02 -5.28
N ALA A 2 -23.90 -40.65 -5.05
CA ALA A 2 -23.47 -39.84 -3.91
C ALA A 2 -23.87 -38.35 -4.05
N ALA A 3 -24.49 -37.81 -3.01
CA ALA A 3 -24.72 -36.38 -2.85
C ALA A 3 -23.38 -35.68 -2.56
N ALA A 4 -23.09 -34.60 -3.28
CA ALA A 4 -21.91 -33.78 -3.12
C ALA A 4 -21.82 -33.27 -1.66
N LYS A 5 -20.71 -33.60 -0.98
CA LYS A 5 -20.34 -32.97 0.29
C LYS A 5 -19.96 -31.52 0.01
N TYR A 6 -20.92 -30.62 0.08
CA TYR A 6 -20.63 -29.19 0.22
C TYR A 6 -19.94 -28.98 1.58
N SER A 7 -18.62 -28.83 1.55
CA SER A 7 -17.83 -28.37 2.71
C SER A 7 -18.21 -26.92 3.00
N ARG A 8 -19.28 -26.72 3.78
CA ARG A 8 -19.62 -25.40 4.32
C ARG A 8 -18.51 -24.99 5.29
N ARG A 9 -17.86 -23.84 5.04
CA ARG A 9 -16.92 -23.22 5.99
C ARG A 9 -17.62 -23.02 7.34
N PRO A 10 -16.97 -23.32 8.48
CA PRO A 10 -17.53 -23.04 9.80
C PRO A 10 -17.75 -21.54 10.03
N SER A 11 -18.90 -21.17 10.61
CA SER A 11 -19.39 -19.79 10.77
C SER A 11 -18.59 -18.89 11.72
N TYR A 12 -17.61 -19.41 12.46
CA TYR A 12 -16.67 -18.58 13.24
C TYR A 12 -15.57 -17.94 12.38
N LEU A 13 -15.53 -18.24 11.08
CA LEU A 13 -14.71 -17.54 10.06
C LEU A 13 -15.51 -16.44 9.32
N GLU A 14 -16.76 -16.16 9.72
CA GLU A 14 -17.62 -15.10 9.13
C GLU A 14 -17.45 -13.73 9.79
N GLY A 15 -16.61 -13.62 10.83
CA GLY A 15 -16.19 -12.31 11.32
C GLY A 15 -15.30 -11.63 10.28
N PRO A 16 -15.37 -10.29 10.09
CA PRO A 16 -14.39 -9.58 9.28
C PRO A 16 -12.99 -9.95 9.79
N LEU A 17 -12.07 -10.26 8.87
CA LEU A 17 -10.69 -10.55 9.20
C LEU A 17 -10.17 -9.47 10.16
N SER A 18 -9.54 -9.90 11.25
CA SER A 18 -9.03 -8.98 12.26
C SER A 18 -8.09 -7.97 11.58
N PRO A 19 -8.19 -6.66 11.89
CA PRO A 19 -7.24 -5.67 11.39
C PRO A 19 -5.78 -6.02 11.68
N SER A 20 -5.51 -6.82 12.72
CA SER A 20 -4.17 -7.32 13.07
C SER A 20 -3.57 -8.32 12.07
N ILE A 21 -4.37 -8.83 11.12
CA ILE A 21 -3.90 -9.73 10.04
C ILE A 21 -3.35 -8.91 8.86
N ILE A 22 -3.68 -7.61 8.78
CA ILE A 22 -3.19 -6.73 7.73
C ILE A 22 -1.66 -6.65 7.87
N PRO A 23 -0.88 -7.06 6.86
CA PRO A 23 0.57 -6.93 6.91
C PRO A 23 0.95 -5.45 7.01
N ASP A 24 2.12 -5.16 7.57
CA ASP A 24 2.68 -3.81 7.50
C ASP A 24 2.92 -3.48 6.02
N LEU A 25 2.06 -2.61 5.48
CA LEU A 25 2.09 -2.19 4.08
C LEU A 25 3.01 -0.97 3.99
N ALA A 26 4.11 -1.11 3.26
CA ALA A 26 4.99 0.02 2.97
C ALA A 26 4.19 1.12 2.26
N ILE A 27 4.27 2.33 2.80
CA ILE A 27 3.62 3.49 2.20
C ILE A 27 4.29 3.81 0.86
N LEU A 28 3.48 4.07 -0.16
CA LEU A 28 3.98 4.51 -1.46
C LEU A 28 4.58 5.92 -1.34
N PRO A 29 5.70 6.22 -2.04
CA PRO A 29 6.24 7.57 -2.08
C PRO A 29 5.23 8.60 -2.58
N GLN A 30 4.39 8.20 -3.52
CA GLN A 30 3.22 8.97 -3.95
C GLN A 30 2.03 8.03 -4.14
N PRO A 31 0.83 8.45 -3.73
CA PRO A 31 -0.39 7.68 -4.01
C PRO A 31 -0.56 7.48 -5.51
N LEU A 32 -1.08 6.31 -5.88
CA LEU A 32 -1.35 5.95 -7.27
C LEU A 32 -2.84 5.75 -7.47
N PRO A 33 -3.40 6.07 -8.65
CA PRO A 33 -4.78 5.70 -8.95
C PRO A 33 -4.99 4.18 -8.84
N ALA A 34 -6.13 3.75 -8.27
CA ALA A 34 -6.43 2.33 -7.99
C ALA A 34 -6.32 1.37 -9.19
N ASN A 35 -6.48 1.88 -10.42
CA ASN A 35 -6.34 1.11 -11.66
C ASN A 35 -4.88 0.89 -12.10
N THR A 36 -3.91 1.51 -11.43
CA THR A 36 -2.48 1.48 -11.81
C THR A 36 -1.77 0.24 -11.25
N VAL A 37 -2.18 -0.23 -10.06
CA VAL A 37 -1.55 -1.35 -9.35
C VAL A 37 -2.61 -2.25 -8.72
N SER A 38 -2.55 -3.54 -9.03
CA SER A 38 -3.45 -4.56 -8.48
C SER A 38 -2.69 -5.64 -7.69
N CYS A 39 -3.31 -6.17 -6.64
CA CYS A 39 -2.83 -7.40 -5.99
C CYS A 39 -2.74 -8.55 -7.01
N GLY A 40 -1.66 -9.33 -6.97
CA GLY A 40 -1.36 -10.38 -7.93
C GLY A 40 -0.74 -9.89 -9.24
N GLN A 41 -0.43 -8.61 -9.37
CA GLN A 41 0.27 -8.07 -10.54
C GLN A 41 1.78 -8.37 -10.48
N LEU A 42 2.38 -8.58 -11.64
CA LEU A 42 3.83 -8.63 -11.82
C LEU A 42 4.34 -7.23 -12.17
N VAL A 43 5.40 -6.80 -11.50
CA VAL A 43 5.96 -5.45 -11.64
C VAL A 43 7.47 -5.51 -11.84
N SER A 44 8.01 -4.64 -12.69
CA SER A 44 9.45 -4.38 -12.84
C SER A 44 9.64 -2.86 -12.87
N LYS A 45 10.89 -2.40 -12.92
CA LYS A 45 11.18 -0.95 -12.99
C LYS A 45 10.61 -0.27 -14.23
N THR A 46 10.32 -1.03 -15.28
CA THR A 46 9.97 -0.50 -16.60
C THR A 46 8.70 -1.09 -17.19
N SER A 47 8.16 -2.16 -16.60
CA SER A 47 7.01 -2.88 -17.15
C SER A 47 6.12 -3.43 -16.04
N LYS A 48 4.86 -3.66 -16.37
CA LYS A 48 3.87 -4.29 -15.51
C LYS A 48 3.09 -5.32 -16.33
N HIS A 49 2.74 -6.44 -15.72
CA HIS A 49 1.91 -7.47 -16.33
C HIS A 49 0.88 -7.97 -15.32
N THR A 50 -0.39 -8.07 -15.72
CA THR A 50 -1.47 -8.54 -14.84
C THR A 50 -1.92 -9.93 -15.28
N PRO A 51 -1.49 -10.99 -14.57
CA PRO A 51 -1.90 -12.36 -14.87
C PRO A 51 -3.41 -12.53 -14.69
N LYS A 52 -4.04 -13.33 -15.56
CA LYS A 52 -5.47 -13.67 -15.49
C LYS A 52 -5.74 -14.99 -14.77
N THR A 53 -4.70 -15.64 -14.27
CA THR A 53 -4.77 -16.97 -13.64
C THR A 53 -5.31 -16.95 -12.22
N LEU A 54 -5.18 -15.84 -11.51
CA LEU A 54 -5.65 -15.70 -10.14
C LEU A 54 -7.17 -15.45 -10.11
N GLU A 55 -7.84 -16.07 -9.15
CA GLU A 55 -9.29 -15.98 -8.95
C GLU A 55 -9.59 -15.34 -7.59
N ASP A 56 -10.84 -14.93 -7.35
CA ASP A 56 -11.26 -14.31 -6.08
C ASP A 56 -10.92 -15.16 -4.83
N ARG A 57 -10.87 -16.49 -4.98
CA ARG A 57 -10.47 -17.40 -3.88
C ARG A 57 -9.00 -17.27 -3.47
N ASP A 58 -8.15 -16.71 -4.32
CA ASP A 58 -6.72 -16.53 -4.08
C ASP A 58 -6.42 -15.27 -3.24
N TYR A 59 -7.44 -14.42 -3.02
CA TYR A 59 -7.33 -13.16 -2.28
C TYR A 59 -8.10 -13.17 -0.96
N ASP A 60 -7.58 -12.44 0.03
CA ASP A 60 -8.30 -11.98 1.20
C ASP A 60 -8.51 -10.46 1.10
N ASP A 61 -9.73 -10.02 1.38
CA ASP A 61 -10.14 -8.62 1.33
C ASP A 61 -10.55 -8.16 2.74
N VAL A 62 -9.98 -7.04 3.18
CA VAL A 62 -10.24 -6.43 4.49
C VAL A 62 -10.57 -4.96 4.30
N GLY A 63 -11.74 -4.53 4.76
CA GLY A 63 -12.17 -3.13 4.64
C GLY A 63 -12.51 -2.53 5.99
N THR A 64 -12.21 -1.23 6.16
CA THR A 64 -12.73 -0.46 7.29
C THR A 64 -13.30 0.87 6.84
N ARG A 65 -14.36 1.31 7.51
CA ARG A 65 -14.82 2.69 7.40
C ARG A 65 -13.79 3.58 8.09
N TRP A 66 -13.43 4.65 7.41
CA TRP A 66 -12.41 5.62 7.79
C TRP A 66 -10.98 5.07 7.74
N TYR A 67 -10.09 5.91 7.24
CA TYR A 67 -8.66 5.73 7.30
C TYR A 67 -8.04 7.04 7.77
N LYS A 68 -7.13 6.94 8.74
CA LYS A 68 -6.30 8.05 9.17
C LYS A 68 -4.85 7.60 9.24
N ASP A 69 -3.96 8.42 8.72
CA ASP A 69 -2.52 8.19 8.77
C ASP A 69 -1.80 9.51 9.05
N VAL A 70 -0.73 9.45 9.83
CA VAL A 70 0.23 10.52 9.97
C VAL A 70 1.45 10.12 9.17
N ILE A 71 1.92 11.01 8.32
CA ILE A 71 3.03 10.74 7.43
C ILE A 71 4.11 11.80 7.58
N PHE A 72 5.35 11.39 7.40
CA PHE A 72 6.42 12.32 7.05
C PHE A 72 6.67 12.26 5.56
N PHE A 73 6.88 13.42 4.95
CA PHE A 73 7.20 13.54 3.55
C PHE A 73 8.36 14.50 3.33
N ASN A 74 9.12 14.29 2.27
CA ASN A 74 10.20 15.17 1.88
C ASN A 74 9.60 16.43 1.25
N SER A 75 9.96 17.61 1.78
CA SER A 75 9.37 18.87 1.35
C SER A 75 9.83 19.35 -0.03
N GLU A 76 10.94 18.83 -0.54
CA GLU A 76 11.51 19.19 -1.84
C GLU A 76 10.81 18.46 -3.00
N ASN A 77 10.53 17.16 -2.84
CA ASN A 77 9.93 16.34 -3.90
C ASN A 77 8.50 15.87 -3.59
N GLY A 78 7.98 16.13 -2.39
CA GLY A 78 6.63 15.74 -1.97
C GLY A 78 6.45 14.25 -1.72
N HIS A 79 7.52 13.44 -1.71
CA HIS A 79 7.42 12.01 -1.52
C HIS A 79 7.24 11.64 -0.05
N PHE A 80 6.32 10.72 0.23
CA PHE A 80 6.18 10.10 1.53
C PHE A 80 7.42 9.30 1.87
N VAL A 81 7.88 9.46 3.11
CA VAL A 81 9.09 8.82 3.64
C VAL A 81 8.70 7.77 4.67
N GLU A 82 7.71 8.08 5.51
CA GLU A 82 7.34 7.25 6.65
C GLU A 82 5.86 7.42 6.97
N SER A 83 5.22 6.32 7.38
CA SER A 83 3.86 6.27 7.90
C SER A 83 3.91 5.93 9.38
N PHE A 84 3.11 6.62 10.17
CA PHE A 84 2.97 6.42 11.62
C PHE A 84 1.57 5.91 11.98
N GLY A 85 0.75 5.57 10.98
CA GLY A 85 -0.63 5.16 11.16
C GLY A 85 -1.48 6.26 11.79
N GLY A 86 -2.62 5.88 12.37
CA GLY A 86 -3.55 6.80 13.02
C GLY A 86 -3.07 7.40 14.35
N THR A 87 -1.75 7.50 14.58
CA THR A 87 -1.21 8.02 15.84
C THR A 87 -1.55 9.49 16.05
N HIS A 88 -1.71 9.88 17.32
CA HIS A 88 -1.85 11.28 17.73
C HIS A 88 -0.53 11.89 18.20
N LEU A 89 0.39 11.04 18.67
CA LEU A 89 1.70 11.42 19.16
C LEU A 89 2.78 10.68 18.36
N VAL A 90 3.73 11.44 17.82
CA VAL A 90 4.90 10.89 17.14
C VAL A 90 6.08 11.02 18.09
N GLN A 91 6.83 9.92 18.27
CA GLN A 91 8.01 9.89 19.14
C GLN A 91 9.32 10.22 18.41
N LYS A 92 9.19 10.86 17.25
CA LYS A 92 10.26 11.17 16.33
C LYS A 92 10.12 12.64 15.89
N PRO A 93 11.13 13.49 16.11
CA PRO A 93 11.12 14.84 15.57
C PRO A 93 11.29 14.81 14.04
N LEU A 94 10.98 15.92 13.36
CA LEU A 94 11.21 16.05 11.92
C LEU A 94 12.71 16.08 11.61
N ASP A 95 13.12 15.26 10.65
CA ASP A 95 14.44 15.34 10.03
C ASP A 95 14.54 16.59 9.15
N LYS A 96 15.76 17.10 8.93
CA LYS A 96 15.97 18.26 8.06
C LYS A 96 15.43 17.97 6.65
N GLY A 97 14.56 18.84 6.14
CA GLY A 97 13.94 18.67 4.81
C GLY A 97 12.72 17.75 4.79
N THR A 98 12.21 17.35 5.97
CA THR A 98 10.93 16.64 6.09
C THR A 98 9.86 17.53 6.71
N GLU A 99 8.62 17.33 6.27
CA GLU A 99 7.41 17.96 6.82
C GLU A 99 6.42 16.85 7.25
N ALA A 100 5.55 17.18 8.21
CA ALA A 100 4.49 16.27 8.63
C ALA A 100 3.20 16.49 7.82
N GLY A 101 2.46 15.42 7.59
CA GLY A 101 1.19 15.43 6.89
C GLY A 101 0.22 14.40 7.46
N THR A 102 -1.01 14.45 6.96
CA THR A 102 -2.07 13.51 7.30
C THR A 102 -2.75 12.96 6.05
N ILE A 103 -2.85 11.64 6.11
CA ILE A 103 -3.79 10.69 5.54
C ILE A 103 -5.21 10.81 6.06
N GLU A 104 -6.23 11.30 5.36
CA GLU A 104 -7.61 11.01 5.77
C GLU A 104 -8.48 10.57 4.60
N ALA A 105 -9.24 9.51 4.79
CA ALA A 105 -10.15 8.97 3.78
C ALA A 105 -11.40 8.38 4.43
N GLU A 106 -12.47 8.31 3.65
CA GLU A 106 -13.78 7.82 4.11
C GLU A 106 -13.80 6.30 4.31
N GLU A 107 -12.94 5.60 3.61
CA GLU A 107 -12.86 4.13 3.59
C GLU A 107 -11.43 3.69 3.26
N GLN A 108 -10.99 2.58 3.85
CA GLN A 108 -9.86 1.79 3.33
C GLN A 108 -10.31 0.39 2.94
N SER A 109 -9.64 -0.14 1.92
CA SER A 109 -9.71 -1.53 1.48
C SER A 109 -8.31 -2.07 1.30
N VAL A 110 -8.00 -3.20 1.92
CA VAL A 110 -6.75 -3.93 1.77
C VAL A 110 -7.07 -5.25 1.10
N ARG A 111 -6.45 -5.51 -0.05
CA ARG A 111 -6.49 -6.80 -0.71
C ARG A 111 -5.12 -7.44 -0.64
N MET A 112 -5.05 -8.70 -0.24
CA MET A 112 -3.81 -9.47 -0.09
C MET A 112 -3.97 -10.89 -0.62
N LEU A 113 -2.86 -11.54 -1.00
CA LEU A 113 -2.87 -12.95 -1.39
C LEU A 113 -2.99 -13.84 -0.16
N LYS A 114 -3.93 -14.80 -0.18
CA LYS A 114 -4.09 -15.78 0.92
C LYS A 114 -2.82 -16.60 1.13
N ASP A 115 -2.24 -17.05 0.02
CA ASP A 115 -0.98 -17.77 -0.05
C ASP A 115 -0.21 -17.25 -1.27
N ALA A 116 0.73 -16.35 -1.01
CA ALA A 116 1.49 -15.68 -2.06
C ALA A 116 2.40 -16.64 -2.85
N GLU A 117 2.93 -17.69 -2.21
CA GLU A 117 3.78 -18.69 -2.87
C GLU A 117 2.94 -19.60 -3.78
N ALA A 118 1.77 -20.03 -3.32
CA ALA A 118 0.84 -20.80 -4.15
C ALA A 118 0.31 -19.97 -5.33
N ALA A 119 -0.03 -18.70 -5.09
CA ALA A 119 -0.44 -17.77 -6.14
C ALA A 119 0.67 -17.57 -7.19
N LEU A 120 1.91 -17.36 -6.77
CA LEU A 120 3.04 -17.24 -7.71
C LEU A 120 3.24 -18.50 -8.54
N LYS A 121 3.14 -19.70 -7.92
CA LYS A 121 3.22 -20.97 -8.65
C LYS A 121 2.11 -21.09 -9.69
N LYS A 122 0.89 -20.65 -9.37
CA LYS A 122 -0.24 -20.62 -10.31
C LYS A 122 0.04 -19.68 -11.49
N VAL A 123 0.57 -18.48 -11.21
CA VAL A 123 1.01 -17.51 -12.22
C VAL A 123 2.12 -18.07 -13.10
N TRP A 124 3.08 -18.81 -12.53
CA TRP A 124 4.18 -19.42 -13.27
C TRP A 124 3.77 -20.54 -14.23
N GLN A 125 2.62 -21.17 -14.02
CA GLN A 125 2.08 -22.15 -14.98
C GLN A 125 1.52 -21.48 -16.24
N ASP A 126 1.23 -20.18 -16.20
CA ASP A 126 0.82 -19.44 -17.39
C ASP A 126 2.04 -19.07 -18.24
N GLU A 127 1.95 -19.37 -19.53
CA GLU A 127 3.08 -19.21 -20.45
C GLU A 127 3.42 -17.74 -20.67
N GLU A 128 2.41 -16.87 -20.72
CA GLU A 128 2.60 -15.43 -20.92
C GLU A 128 3.27 -14.79 -19.71
N ALA A 129 2.75 -15.04 -18.51
CA ALA A 129 3.35 -14.56 -17.28
C ALA A 129 4.78 -15.11 -17.06
N ARG A 130 4.98 -16.41 -17.30
CA ARG A 130 6.31 -17.03 -17.19
C ARG A 130 7.31 -16.42 -18.16
N LYS A 131 6.90 -16.16 -19.40
CA LYS A 131 7.73 -15.48 -20.39
C LYS A 131 8.07 -14.07 -19.92
N TRP A 132 7.08 -13.30 -19.48
CA TRP A 132 7.28 -11.94 -18.99
C TRP A 132 8.29 -11.90 -17.84
N ILE A 133 8.17 -12.80 -16.85
CA ILE A 133 9.10 -12.88 -15.69
C ILE A 133 10.54 -13.12 -16.16
N LYS A 134 10.73 -14.04 -17.12
CA LYS A 134 12.07 -14.39 -17.63
C LYS A 134 12.70 -13.28 -18.48
N GLU A 135 11.90 -12.36 -19.01
CA GLU A 135 12.37 -11.21 -19.79
C GLU A 135 12.79 -10.02 -18.92
N GLN A 136 12.47 -10.03 -17.61
CA GLN A 136 12.88 -8.96 -16.70
C GLN A 136 14.21 -9.29 -16.01
N ASP A 137 15.09 -8.30 -15.88
CA ASP A 137 16.28 -8.41 -15.03
C ASP A 137 15.90 -8.58 -13.55
N GLU A 138 14.84 -7.89 -13.13
CA GLU A 138 14.28 -7.97 -11.78
C GLU A 138 12.77 -7.80 -11.82
N ALA A 139 12.06 -8.82 -11.35
CA ALA A 139 10.62 -8.86 -11.27
C ALA A 139 10.15 -8.95 -9.81
N GLY A 140 9.07 -8.25 -9.50
CA GLY A 140 8.34 -8.29 -8.26
C GLY A 140 6.92 -8.81 -8.47
N PHE A 141 6.34 -9.31 -7.39
CA PHE A 141 4.96 -9.75 -7.32
C PHE A 141 4.24 -8.93 -6.24
N VAL A 142 3.16 -8.25 -6.61
CA VAL A 142 2.35 -7.46 -5.68
C VAL A 142 1.54 -8.43 -4.83
N VAL A 143 1.93 -8.63 -3.58
CA VAL A 143 1.27 -9.59 -2.68
C VAL A 143 0.17 -8.97 -1.84
N ALA A 144 0.20 -7.65 -1.66
CA ALA A 144 -0.85 -6.90 -0.99
C ALA A 144 -0.84 -5.43 -1.41
N HIS A 145 -1.99 -4.77 -1.33
CA HIS A 145 -2.11 -3.32 -1.49
C HIS A 145 -3.22 -2.74 -0.63
N ARG A 146 -3.03 -1.48 -0.19
CA ARG A 146 -4.03 -0.65 0.51
C ARG A 146 -4.56 0.40 -0.43
N GLN A 147 -5.87 0.40 -0.63
CA GLN A 147 -6.61 1.43 -1.32
C GLN A 147 -7.41 2.27 -0.31
N VAL A 148 -7.53 3.56 -0.56
CA VAL A 148 -8.31 4.50 0.25
C VAL A 148 -9.25 5.31 -0.63
N ALA A 149 -10.48 5.54 -0.16
CA ALA A 149 -11.51 6.24 -0.92
C ALA A 149 -11.58 7.72 -0.55
N ASN A 150 -11.67 8.59 -1.57
CA ASN A 150 -11.83 10.04 -1.41
C ASN A 150 -10.78 10.64 -0.47
N ALA A 151 -9.51 10.29 -0.68
CA ALA A 151 -8.43 10.69 0.20
C ALA A 151 -8.19 12.21 0.18
N SER A 152 -7.99 12.77 1.38
CA SER A 152 -7.62 14.15 1.65
C SER A 152 -6.22 14.15 2.22
N TYR A 153 -5.29 14.69 1.43
CA TYR A 153 -3.88 14.81 1.80
C TYR A 153 -3.61 16.21 2.34
N ARG A 154 -3.31 16.32 3.64
CA ARG A 154 -3.19 17.61 4.32
C ARG A 154 -1.87 17.73 5.08
N ARG A 155 -1.32 18.94 5.15
CA ARG A 155 -0.17 19.27 5.99
C ARG A 155 -0.52 19.26 7.46
N ALA A 156 0.47 18.95 8.27
CA ALA A 156 0.41 19.00 9.73
C ALA A 156 1.71 19.59 10.29
N ARG A 157 1.60 20.13 11.50
CA ARG A 157 2.72 20.59 12.31
C ARG A 157 2.89 19.67 13.50
N LEU A 158 4.14 19.51 13.93
CA LEU A 158 4.47 18.82 15.17
C LEU A 158 4.63 19.84 16.29
N VAL A 159 3.89 19.66 17.38
CA VAL A 159 3.98 20.48 18.59
C VAL A 159 4.63 19.65 19.68
N ASP A 160 5.77 20.10 20.19
CA ASP A 160 6.45 19.43 21.32
C ASP A 160 5.56 19.48 22.56
N VAL A 161 5.21 18.31 23.10
CA VAL A 161 4.45 18.17 24.35
C VAL A 161 5.31 17.60 25.48
N GLY A 162 6.63 17.48 25.27
CA GLY A 162 7.61 16.98 26.22
C GLY A 162 7.79 15.46 26.18
N ASN A 163 8.84 14.98 26.87
CA ASN A 163 9.19 13.56 26.96
C ASN A 163 9.35 12.87 25.59
N ASN A 164 9.96 13.57 24.62
CA ASN A 164 10.14 13.12 23.24
C ASN A 164 8.83 12.80 22.50
N ASN A 165 7.69 13.35 22.94
CA ASN A 165 6.42 13.20 22.23
C ASN A 165 6.07 14.50 21.49
N TRP A 166 5.61 14.33 20.26
CA TRP A 166 5.19 15.41 19.38
C TRP A 166 3.74 15.22 18.98
N GLU A 167 2.88 16.17 19.35
CA GLU A 167 1.49 16.17 18.95
C GLU A 167 1.33 16.60 17.49
N VAL A 168 0.57 15.81 16.74
CA VAL A 168 0.28 16.09 15.32
C VAL A 168 -0.94 16.99 15.22
N VAL A 169 -0.71 18.25 14.82
CA VAL A 169 -1.77 19.24 14.67
C VAL A 169 -1.93 19.60 13.20
N ARG A 170 -3.13 19.46 12.64
CA ARG A 170 -3.40 19.82 11.25
C ARG A 170 -3.23 21.31 11.00
N GLU A 171 -2.65 21.64 9.86
CA GLU A 171 -2.60 23.02 9.40
C GLU A 171 -3.96 23.43 8.82
N VAL A 172 -4.53 24.52 9.33
CA VAL A 172 -5.75 25.15 8.79
C VAL A 172 -5.32 26.47 8.17
N GLY A 173 -4.69 26.39 6.99
CA GLY A 173 -3.96 27.51 6.39
C GLY A 173 -2.63 27.79 7.10
N GLY A 174 -1.68 28.37 6.36
CA GLY A 174 -0.37 28.70 6.88
C GLY A 174 0.34 29.74 6.04
N GLU A 175 1.48 30.24 6.53
CA GLU A 175 2.42 31.02 5.74
C GLU A 175 3.63 30.13 5.42
N ASP A 176 4.10 30.14 4.18
CA ASP A 176 5.36 29.49 3.83
C ASP A 176 6.55 30.22 4.45
N ALA A 177 7.75 29.66 4.31
CA ALA A 177 8.99 30.29 4.81
C ALA A 177 9.27 31.69 4.22
N SER A 178 8.53 32.10 3.18
CA SER A 178 8.59 33.43 2.56
C SER A 178 7.47 34.38 3.03
N GLY A 179 6.64 33.96 3.99
CA GLY A 179 5.52 34.75 4.53
C GLY A 179 4.29 34.79 3.63
N LYS A 180 4.23 33.96 2.58
CA LYS A 180 3.05 33.89 1.70
C LYS A 180 2.06 32.86 2.21
N ARG A 181 0.77 33.17 2.12
CA ARG A 181 -0.29 32.21 2.38
C ARG A 181 -0.11 30.95 1.52
N ARG A 182 0.00 29.81 2.18
CA ARG A 182 0.11 28.46 1.61
C ARG A 182 -1.15 27.66 1.93
N ASP A 183 -1.62 26.88 0.97
CA ASP A 183 -2.72 25.93 1.18
C ASP A 183 -2.26 24.77 2.08
N SER A 184 -3.18 24.23 2.87
CA SER A 184 -2.91 23.05 3.71
C SER A 184 -2.92 21.75 2.92
N GLY A 185 -3.27 21.77 1.63
CA GLY A 185 -3.16 20.61 0.75
C GLY A 185 -1.71 20.18 0.51
N LEU A 186 -1.48 18.88 0.42
CA LEU A 186 -0.28 18.33 -0.21
C LEU A 186 -0.45 18.36 -1.74
N PRO A 187 0.62 18.53 -2.53
CA PRO A 187 0.56 18.58 -3.99
C PRO A 187 0.39 17.16 -4.58
N ILE A 188 -0.71 16.51 -4.23
CA ILE A 188 -1.08 15.16 -4.65
C ILE A 188 -2.37 15.26 -5.43
N ASP A 189 -2.32 14.83 -6.68
CA ASP A 189 -3.50 14.76 -7.53
C ASP A 189 -3.46 13.46 -8.35
N THR A 190 -4.20 12.46 -7.87
CA THR A 190 -4.40 11.19 -8.55
C THR A 190 -5.58 11.24 -9.53
N ASN A 191 -6.45 12.27 -9.43
CA ASN A 191 -7.74 12.35 -10.13
C ASN A 191 -8.60 11.07 -10.02
N SER A 192 -8.45 10.30 -8.93
CA SER A 192 -9.20 9.07 -8.70
C SER A 192 -10.07 9.11 -7.44
N LYS A 193 -11.17 8.37 -7.49
CA LYS A 193 -11.99 8.10 -6.29
C LYS A 193 -11.25 7.22 -5.29
N TRP A 194 -10.40 6.32 -5.78
CA TRP A 194 -9.66 5.36 -4.99
C TRP A 194 -8.17 5.48 -5.29
N ASP A 195 -7.38 5.66 -4.25
CA ASP A 195 -5.93 5.77 -4.33
C ASP A 195 -5.28 4.57 -3.66
N VAL A 196 -4.29 3.95 -4.31
CA VAL A 196 -3.36 3.03 -3.66
C VAL A 196 -2.36 3.87 -2.87
N VAL A 197 -2.31 3.67 -1.56
CA VAL A 197 -1.40 4.39 -0.65
C VAL A 197 -0.32 3.49 -0.06
N GLY A 198 -0.48 2.17 -0.12
CA GLY A 198 0.53 1.23 0.35
C GLY A 198 0.51 -0.07 -0.44
N VAL A 199 1.68 -0.68 -0.57
CA VAL A 199 1.88 -1.93 -1.33
C VAL A 199 2.94 -2.78 -0.65
N VAL A 200 2.83 -4.09 -0.81
CA VAL A 200 3.94 -5.01 -0.54
C VAL A 200 4.25 -5.72 -1.84
N VAL A 201 5.48 -5.57 -2.29
CA VAL A 201 6.01 -6.22 -3.49
C VAL A 201 7.09 -7.19 -3.02
N ARG A 202 7.01 -8.45 -3.43
CA ARG A 202 8.07 -9.42 -3.12
C ARG A 202 8.82 -9.80 -4.38
N LYS A 203 10.15 -9.86 -4.28
CA LYS A 203 11.01 -10.24 -5.41
C LYS A 203 10.69 -11.64 -5.87
N ILE A 204 10.65 -11.85 -7.18
CA ILE A 204 10.50 -13.18 -7.77
C ILE A 204 11.90 -13.74 -7.98
N VAL A 205 12.17 -14.92 -7.43
CA VAL A 205 13.43 -15.64 -7.62
C VAL A 205 13.14 -16.88 -8.45
N VAL A 206 13.76 -16.96 -9.63
CA VAL A 206 13.68 -18.12 -10.53
C VAL A 206 14.95 -18.96 -10.35
N ASP A 207 14.78 -20.24 -10.05
CA ASP A 207 15.86 -21.22 -9.91
C ASP A 207 15.55 -22.42 -10.82
N GLY A 208 16.13 -22.40 -12.02
CA GLY A 208 15.79 -23.34 -13.09
C GLY A 208 14.31 -23.26 -13.47
N ASP A 209 13.57 -24.34 -13.19
CA ASP A 209 12.13 -24.44 -13.44
C ASP A 209 11.27 -24.08 -12.22
N HIS A 210 11.88 -23.79 -11.08
CA HIS A 210 11.20 -23.41 -9.86
C HIS A 210 11.14 -21.90 -9.69
N VAL A 211 10.06 -21.45 -9.04
CA VAL A 211 9.83 -20.04 -8.71
C VAL A 211 9.51 -19.95 -7.21
N LYS A 212 10.01 -18.90 -6.55
CA LYS A 212 9.75 -18.58 -5.14
C LYS A 212 9.74 -17.08 -4.89
N LEU A 213 9.14 -16.64 -3.80
CA LEU A 213 9.21 -15.24 -3.36
C LEU A 213 10.46 -15.00 -2.50
N GLY A 214 11.23 -13.99 -2.88
CA GLY A 214 12.38 -13.46 -2.17
C GLY A 214 11.98 -12.34 -1.18
N GLU A 215 12.93 -11.45 -0.94
CA GLU A 215 12.77 -10.30 -0.04
C GLU A 215 11.73 -9.29 -0.55
N GLU A 216 11.26 -8.43 0.36
CA GLU A 216 10.40 -7.30 0.01
C GLU A 216 11.18 -6.30 -0.84
N MET A 217 10.56 -5.88 -1.93
CA MET A 217 11.05 -4.84 -2.81
C MET A 217 10.38 -3.53 -2.42
N GLY A 218 11.11 -2.42 -2.57
CA GLY A 218 10.56 -1.12 -2.23
C GLY A 218 9.38 -0.73 -3.15
N ALA A 219 8.53 0.15 -2.65
CA ALA A 219 7.31 0.57 -3.33
C ALA A 219 7.56 1.32 -4.66
N GLN A 220 8.81 1.72 -4.94
CA GLN A 220 9.22 2.33 -6.22
C GLN A 220 9.07 1.43 -7.45
N TYR A 221 8.84 0.12 -7.29
CA TYR A 221 8.54 -0.76 -8.43
C TYR A 221 7.08 -0.65 -8.89
N CYS A 222 6.26 0.09 -8.14
CA CYS A 222 4.85 0.32 -8.42
C CYS A 222 4.59 1.70 -9.05
N SER A 223 5.51 2.67 -8.91
CA SER A 223 5.41 4.00 -9.52
C SER A 223 5.56 3.95 -11.04
#